data_AF-A0A6N7WNG5-F1
#
_entry.id   AF-A0A6N7WNG5-F1
#
_cell.length_a   1.000
_cell.length_b   1.000
_cell.length_c   1.000
_cell.angle_alpha   90.00
_cell.angle_beta   90.00
_cell.angle_gamma   90.00
#
_symmetry.space_group_name_H-M   'P 1'
#
loop_
_entity.id
_entity.type
_entity.pdbx_description
1 polymer ?
#
loop_
_entity_poly.entity_id
_entity_poly.type
_entity_poly.pdbx_seq_one_letter_code
_entity_poly.pdbx_strand_id
1 'polypeptide(L)'
;MKKSIIPVLLLSAILTACSSSTSAEPKEVSSISVNAESETTQYNEESTAPEETIIHENEIGSIEEQVLLDQDGLKVTAMEMITDSLWGEGIKLLIENNTEKNIGLGCNALIVNDYMISDLFSSTIAAGKKSNENLYFSSSALEAAGITNIGQIEIYFHVFDGDSYETIK
;
A
#
# COMPACT_ATOMS: atom_id res chain seq x y z
N MET A 1 -11.21 82.55 5.21
CA MET A 1 -11.43 82.25 3.78
C MET A 1 -12.00 80.85 3.69
N LYS A 2 -13.17 80.73 3.06
CA LYS A 2 -13.97 79.51 2.93
C LYS A 2 -13.29 78.57 1.93
N LYS A 3 -13.10 77.30 2.28
CA LYS A 3 -13.06 76.19 1.31
C LYS A 3 -13.88 75.04 1.88
N SER A 4 -14.80 74.58 1.06
CA SER A 4 -15.95 73.76 1.39
C SER A 4 -15.95 72.58 0.41
N ILE A 5 -16.28 71.37 0.91
CA ILE A 5 -16.98 70.27 0.19
C ILE A 5 -16.03 69.52 -0.81
N ILE A 6 -15.95 68.18 -0.94
CA ILE A 6 -16.94 67.10 -1.04
C ILE A 6 -16.29 65.74 -0.65
N PRO A 7 -17.03 64.81 -0.02
CA PRO A 7 -16.59 63.43 0.23
C PRO A 7 -16.73 62.57 -1.04
N VAL A 8 -15.72 61.75 -1.34
CA VAL A 8 -15.85 60.72 -2.38
C VAL A 8 -16.47 59.47 -1.76
N LEU A 9 -17.70 59.21 -2.19
CA LEU A 9 -18.50 58.01 -1.96
C LEU A 9 -18.47 57.14 -3.24
N LEU A 10 -18.68 55.83 -3.08
CA LEU A 10 -18.88 54.77 -4.10
C LEU A 10 -17.59 54.12 -4.65
N LEU A 11 -17.45 52.79 -4.78
CA LEU A 11 -18.45 51.72 -4.92
C LEU A 11 -17.87 50.38 -4.43
N SER A 12 -18.68 49.59 -3.73
CA SER A 12 -18.45 48.18 -3.39
C SER A 12 -18.45 47.28 -4.62
N ALA A 13 -17.48 46.37 -4.73
CA ALA A 13 -17.63 45.15 -5.52
C ALA A 13 -17.20 43.96 -4.64
N ILE A 14 -18.20 43.26 -4.11
CA ILE A 14 -18.06 41.93 -3.53
C ILE A 14 -18.02 40.96 -4.69
N LEU A 15 -16.92 40.24 -4.86
CA LEU A 15 -16.91 38.98 -5.61
C LEU A 15 -16.32 37.90 -4.71
N THR A 16 -17.24 37.13 -4.15
CA THR A 16 -17.03 35.78 -3.66
C THR A 16 -16.76 34.88 -4.86
N ALA A 17 -15.65 34.14 -4.89
CA ALA A 17 -15.57 32.82 -5.53
C ALA A 17 -14.26 32.09 -5.17
N CYS A 18 -14.46 30.89 -4.62
CA CYS A 18 -13.60 29.72 -4.42
C CYS A 18 -12.20 29.68 -5.07
N SER A 19 -11.22 29.17 -4.31
CA SER A 19 -10.97 27.72 -4.32
C SER A 19 -10.02 27.34 -3.18
N SER A 20 -10.55 26.54 -2.27
CA SER A 20 -9.79 25.65 -1.41
C SER A 20 -8.98 24.68 -2.26
N SER A 21 -7.66 24.80 -2.24
CA SER A 21 -6.78 23.65 -2.42
C SER A 21 -6.04 23.48 -1.09
N THR A 22 -6.70 22.82 -0.14
CA THR A 22 -5.96 22.07 0.86
C THR A 22 -5.25 20.98 0.07
N SER A 23 -3.96 21.17 -0.16
CA SER A 23 -3.11 20.07 -0.60
C SER A 23 -3.05 19.13 0.60
N ALA A 24 -3.81 18.04 0.54
CA ALA A 24 -3.55 16.91 1.40
C ALA A 24 -2.12 16.46 1.06
N GLU A 25 -1.19 16.68 1.98
CA GLU A 25 0.11 16.02 1.92
C GLU A 25 -0.17 14.50 1.92
N PRO A 26 0.44 13.71 1.01
CA PRO A 26 0.33 12.26 1.10
C PRO A 26 1.03 11.84 2.39
N LYS A 27 0.25 11.33 3.35
CA LYS A 27 0.77 10.83 4.62
C LYS A 27 1.26 9.39 4.46
N GLU A 28 2.52 9.21 4.81
CA GLU A 28 3.30 7.98 5.04
C GLU A 28 3.33 6.94 3.92
N VAL A 29 4.42 6.99 3.15
CA VAL A 29 4.94 5.88 2.34
C VAL A 29 5.81 5.02 3.24
N SER A 30 5.48 3.74 3.41
CA SER A 30 6.37 2.78 4.07
C SER A 30 6.86 1.78 3.03
N SER A 31 8.14 1.90 2.66
CA SER A 31 8.81 0.97 1.75
C SER A 31 9.41 -0.18 2.55
N ILE A 32 9.16 -1.41 2.11
CA ILE A 32 9.72 -2.65 2.66
C ILE A 32 10.84 -3.09 1.72
N SER A 33 12.03 -3.34 2.28
CA SER A 33 13.14 -3.95 1.54
C SER A 33 13.13 -5.45 1.76
N VAL A 34 13.33 -6.21 0.68
CA VAL A 34 13.35 -7.67 0.71
C VAL A 34 14.79 -8.16 0.55
N ASN A 35 15.22 -9.02 1.46
CA ASN A 35 16.52 -9.65 1.43
C ASN A 35 16.43 -10.94 0.63
N ALA A 36 17.09 -10.99 -0.53
CA ALA A 36 17.33 -12.23 -1.24
C ALA A 36 18.63 -12.85 -0.69
N GLU A 37 18.52 -13.93 0.09
CA GLU A 37 19.68 -14.79 0.34
C GLU A 37 19.97 -15.57 -0.95
N SER A 38 21.24 -15.66 -1.34
CA SER A 38 21.66 -16.38 -2.55
C SER A 38 22.53 -17.54 -2.14
N GLU A 39 21.98 -18.76 -2.04
CA GLU A 39 22.82 -19.95 -2.00
C GLU A 39 23.31 -20.30 -3.41
N THR A 40 24.60 -20.10 -3.63
CA THR A 40 25.26 -20.48 -4.89
C THR A 40 25.40 -22.00 -4.96
N THR A 41 24.47 -22.70 -5.59
CA THR A 41 24.70 -24.08 -6.02
C THR A 41 25.31 -24.08 -7.42
N GLN A 42 26.58 -24.47 -7.50
CA GLN A 42 27.23 -24.79 -8.78
C GLN A 42 26.60 -26.05 -9.37
N TYR A 43 26.08 -25.97 -10.60
CA TYR A 43 25.77 -27.13 -11.42
C TYR A 43 26.63 -27.13 -12.69
N ASN A 44 27.38 -28.22 -12.87
CA ASN A 44 28.10 -28.55 -14.09
C ASN A 44 27.11 -29.08 -15.15
N GLU A 45 27.35 -28.73 -16.41
CA GLU A 45 26.62 -29.18 -17.59
C GLU A 45 26.75 -30.70 -17.83
N GLU A 46 25.67 -31.39 -18.25
CA GLU A 46 25.54 -32.03 -19.59
C GLU A 46 24.28 -32.95 -19.70
N SER A 47 23.56 -32.77 -20.82
CA SER A 47 22.75 -33.76 -21.59
C SER A 47 21.20 -33.67 -21.62
N THR A 48 20.73 -33.22 -22.80
CA THR A 48 19.60 -33.68 -23.65
C THR A 48 18.15 -33.76 -23.12
N ALA A 49 17.28 -32.95 -23.76
CA ALA A 49 15.84 -32.70 -23.52
C ALA A 49 14.90 -33.93 -23.72
N PRO A 50 13.62 -33.90 -23.27
CA PRO A 50 12.60 -32.90 -23.67
C PRO A 50 11.81 -32.24 -22.51
N GLU A 51 11.57 -30.92 -22.65
CA GLU A 51 10.52 -30.09 -22.03
C GLU A 51 9.83 -30.65 -20.77
N GLU A 52 10.48 -30.52 -19.63
CA GLU A 52 9.78 -30.38 -18.35
C GLU A 52 9.67 -28.89 -18.05
N THR A 53 8.46 -28.42 -17.73
CA THR A 53 8.24 -27.10 -17.14
C THR A 53 9.14 -26.97 -15.92
N ILE A 54 10.24 -26.23 -16.09
CA ILE A 54 11.13 -25.88 -14.99
C ILE A 54 10.33 -24.94 -14.09
N ILE A 55 9.76 -25.50 -13.03
CA ILE A 55 9.41 -24.73 -11.84
C ILE A 55 10.73 -24.22 -11.28
N HIS A 56 11.07 -22.99 -11.66
CA HIS A 56 12.05 -22.21 -10.93
C HIS A 56 11.46 -22.01 -9.53
N GLU A 57 11.93 -22.81 -8.58
CA GLU A 57 11.72 -22.56 -7.16
C GLU A 57 12.50 -21.28 -6.85
N ASN A 58 11.86 -20.14 -7.08
CA ASN A 58 12.39 -18.87 -6.64
C ASN A 58 12.41 -18.91 -5.12
N GLU A 59 13.59 -18.79 -4.54
CA GLU A 59 13.70 -18.59 -3.11
C GLU A 59 12.95 -17.31 -2.75
N ILE A 60 11.96 -17.44 -1.86
CA ILE A 60 11.19 -16.32 -1.39
C ILE A 60 12.14 -15.44 -0.59
N GLY A 61 12.24 -14.16 -0.94
CA GLY A 61 13.00 -13.22 -0.14
C GLY A 61 12.40 -13.08 1.26
N SER A 62 13.21 -12.68 2.25
CA SER A 62 12.74 -12.42 3.60
C SER A 62 12.62 -10.91 3.88
N ILE A 63 11.79 -10.55 4.85
CA ILE A 63 11.66 -9.17 5.33
C ILE A 63 11.82 -9.15 6.85
N GLU A 64 12.30 -8.03 7.36
CA GLU A 64 12.23 -7.74 8.80
C GLU A 64 10.82 -7.26 9.17
N GLU A 65 10.42 -7.46 10.43
CA GLU A 65 9.17 -6.92 10.94
C GLU A 65 9.19 -5.38 10.86
N GLN A 66 8.22 -4.79 10.18
CA GLN A 66 8.16 -3.34 9.97
C GLN A 66 6.76 -2.79 10.18
N VAL A 67 6.65 -1.72 10.97
CA VAL A 67 5.39 -0.96 11.11
C VAL A 67 5.18 -0.12 9.84
N LEU A 68 4.08 -0.37 9.15
CA LEU A 68 3.71 0.30 7.91
C LEU A 68 2.76 1.48 8.11
N LEU A 69 1.93 1.39 9.15
CA LEU A 69 0.98 2.41 9.56
C LEU A 69 0.84 2.36 11.09
N ASP A 70 0.88 3.49 11.77
CA ASP A 70 0.54 3.60 13.19
C ASP A 70 -0.10 4.98 13.45
N GLN A 71 -1.39 5.08 13.18
CA GLN A 71 -2.13 6.33 13.20
C GLN A 71 -3.57 6.11 13.64
N ASP A 72 -4.12 7.05 14.41
CA ASP A 72 -5.55 7.12 14.76
C ASP A 72 -6.12 5.82 15.39
N GLY A 73 -5.28 5.07 16.11
CA GLY A 73 -5.65 3.82 16.78
C GLY A 73 -5.62 2.59 15.86
N LEU A 74 -5.24 2.74 14.60
CA LEU A 74 -4.97 1.65 13.67
C LEU A 74 -3.46 1.46 13.52
N LYS A 75 -2.99 0.23 13.73
CA LYS A 75 -1.60 -0.15 13.46
C LYS A 75 -1.54 -1.33 12.50
N VAL A 76 -0.67 -1.23 11.49
CA VAL A 76 -0.41 -2.28 10.51
C VAL A 76 1.08 -2.58 10.50
N THR A 77 1.43 -3.85 10.70
CA THR A 77 2.80 -4.33 10.74
C THR A 77 2.99 -5.42 9.68
N ALA A 78 3.97 -5.27 8.79
CA ALA A 78 4.45 -6.37 7.96
C ALA A 78 5.30 -7.31 8.81
N MET A 79 4.99 -8.60 8.74
CA MET A 79 5.65 -9.62 9.57
C MET A 79 6.66 -10.44 8.78
N GLU A 80 6.23 -11.00 7.64
CA GLU A 80 7.04 -11.91 6.84
C GLU A 80 6.52 -11.98 5.40
N MET A 81 7.39 -12.37 4.47
CA MET A 81 7.00 -12.79 3.13
C MET A 81 6.39 -14.18 3.20
N ILE A 82 5.40 -14.44 2.36
CA ILE A 82 4.69 -15.72 2.30
C ILE A 82 4.49 -16.14 0.85
N THR A 83 4.37 -17.46 0.64
CA THR A 83 3.96 -18.03 -0.64
C THR A 83 2.80 -18.99 -0.41
N ASP A 84 1.73 -18.77 -1.14
CA ASP A 84 0.55 -19.62 -1.17
C ASP A 84 0.44 -20.30 -2.54
N SER A 85 0.01 -21.57 -2.56
CA SER A 85 -0.05 -22.36 -3.78
C SER A 85 -1.13 -21.90 -4.78
N LEU A 86 -2.15 -21.19 -4.29
CA LEU A 86 -3.24 -20.65 -5.12
C LEU A 86 -3.01 -19.19 -5.45
N TRP A 87 -2.53 -18.41 -4.48
CA TRP A 87 -2.46 -16.96 -4.59
C TRP A 87 -1.07 -16.41 -4.95
N GLY A 88 -0.03 -17.24 -4.88
CA GLY A 88 1.35 -16.84 -5.16
C GLY A 88 2.00 -16.14 -3.96
N GLU A 89 2.91 -15.22 -4.27
CA GLU A 89 3.69 -14.48 -3.27
C GLU A 89 2.86 -13.37 -2.63
N GLY A 90 3.19 -13.05 -1.37
CA GLY A 90 2.54 -11.98 -0.62
C GLY A 90 3.29 -11.62 0.65
N ILE A 91 2.68 -10.76 1.45
CA ILE A 91 3.12 -10.40 2.80
C ILE A 91 2.05 -10.76 3.82
N LYS A 92 2.47 -11.30 4.95
CA LYS A 92 1.63 -11.42 6.14
C LYS A 92 1.65 -10.13 6.96
N LEU A 93 0.46 -9.64 7.29
CA LEU A 93 0.23 -8.42 8.04
C LEU A 93 -0.40 -8.74 9.39
N LEU A 94 0.07 -8.08 10.46
CA LEU A 94 -0.66 -7.93 11.71
C LEU A 94 -1.38 -6.58 11.68
N ILE A 95 -2.70 -6.61 11.80
CA ILE A 95 -3.54 -5.41 11.84
C ILE A 95 -4.16 -5.31 13.23
N GLU A 96 -3.96 -4.18 13.89
CA GLU A 96 -4.47 -3.88 15.22
C GLU A 96 -5.44 -2.71 15.15
N ASN A 97 -6.73 -2.97 15.33
CA ASN A 97 -7.75 -1.93 15.42
C ASN A 97 -8.04 -1.65 16.90
N ASN A 98 -7.41 -0.61 17.44
CA ASN A 98 -7.62 -0.15 18.82
C ASN A 98 -8.73 0.92 18.92
N THR A 99 -9.54 1.09 17.87
CA THR A 99 -10.67 2.03 17.86
C THR A 99 -11.95 1.37 18.39
N GLU A 100 -12.98 2.20 18.61
CA GLU A 100 -14.32 1.76 19.02
C GLU A 100 -15.22 1.38 17.83
N LYS A 101 -14.69 1.36 16.60
CA LYS A 101 -15.45 1.08 15.37
C LYS A 101 -14.85 -0.08 14.60
N ASN A 102 -15.67 -0.73 13.77
CA ASN A 102 -15.16 -1.66 12.77
C ASN A 102 -14.40 -0.86 11.70
N ILE A 103 -13.20 -1.31 11.34
CA ILE A 103 -12.35 -0.65 10.37
C ILE A 103 -12.06 -1.60 9.22
N GLY A 104 -12.31 -1.14 8.01
CA GLY A 104 -11.88 -1.76 6.78
C GLY A 104 -10.50 -1.26 6.34
N LEU A 105 -9.69 -2.17 5.80
CA LEU A 105 -8.38 -1.89 5.24
C LEU A 105 -8.27 -2.55 3.86
N GLY A 106 -7.88 -1.76 2.87
CA GLY A 106 -7.51 -2.20 1.52
C GLY A 106 -6.27 -1.45 1.03
N CYS A 107 -5.94 -1.61 -0.26
CA CYS A 107 -4.84 -0.89 -0.89
C CYS A 107 -5.37 0.09 -1.95
N ASN A 108 -4.89 1.33 -1.91
CA ASN A 108 -5.00 2.27 -3.02
C ASN A 108 -3.96 1.99 -4.11
N ALA A 109 -2.77 1.56 -3.69
CA ALA A 109 -1.70 1.12 -4.58
C ALA A 109 -0.78 0.13 -3.87
N LEU A 110 -0.32 -0.84 -4.65
CA LEU A 110 0.76 -1.74 -4.30
C LEU A 110 1.83 -1.58 -5.39
N ILE A 111 3.06 -1.28 -4.98
CA ILE A 111 4.18 -1.11 -5.89
C ILE A 111 5.23 -2.16 -5.53
N VAL A 112 5.66 -2.94 -6.53
CA VAL A 112 6.72 -3.94 -6.37
C VAL A 112 7.81 -3.63 -7.39
N ASN A 113 9.04 -3.42 -6.93
CA ASN A 113 10.18 -3.03 -7.76
C ASN A 113 9.86 -1.89 -8.75
N ASP A 114 9.25 -0.81 -8.28
CA ASP A 114 8.79 0.35 -9.08
C ASP A 114 7.62 0.11 -10.05
N TYR A 115 7.03 -1.09 -10.09
CA TYR A 115 5.84 -1.38 -10.90
C TYR A 115 4.59 -1.41 -10.03
N MET A 116 3.51 -0.77 -10.50
CA MET A 116 2.20 -0.91 -9.86
C MET A 116 1.65 -2.31 -10.14
N ILE A 117 1.44 -3.07 -9.07
CA ILE A 117 0.93 -4.45 -9.10
C ILE A 117 -0.47 -4.46 -8.50
N SER A 118 -1.38 -5.21 -9.12
CA SER A 118 -2.70 -5.43 -8.54
C SER A 118 -2.57 -6.29 -7.27
N ASP A 119 -3.15 -5.83 -6.17
CA ASP A 119 -3.26 -6.62 -4.94
C ASP A 119 -4.53 -7.49 -4.94
N LEU A 120 -4.54 -8.46 -4.03
CA LEU A 120 -5.71 -9.28 -3.71
C LEU A 120 -6.01 -9.14 -2.21
N PHE A 121 -6.32 -7.92 -1.76
CA PHE A 121 -6.46 -7.62 -0.33
C PHE A 121 -7.60 -6.68 0.01
N SER A 122 -8.45 -7.13 0.94
CA SER A 122 -9.40 -6.28 1.66
C SER A 122 -9.85 -7.02 2.92
N SER A 123 -9.75 -6.39 4.09
CA SER A 123 -10.21 -6.98 5.35
C SER A 123 -10.97 -5.97 6.22
N THR A 124 -11.90 -6.46 7.04
CA THR A 124 -12.60 -5.67 8.06
C THR A 124 -12.25 -6.22 9.44
N ILE A 125 -11.65 -5.37 10.27
CA ILE A 125 -11.20 -5.70 11.61
C ILE A 125 -12.17 -5.07 12.61
N ALA A 126 -12.78 -5.91 13.43
CA ALA A 126 -13.75 -5.46 14.43
C ALA A 126 -13.11 -4.54 15.49
N ALA A 127 -13.94 -3.67 16.08
CA ALA A 127 -13.52 -2.74 17.12
C ALA A 127 -12.75 -3.43 18.27
N GLY A 128 -11.59 -2.87 18.63
CA GLY A 128 -10.72 -3.38 19.69
C GLY A 128 -10.10 -4.76 19.42
N LYS A 129 -10.07 -5.23 18.17
CA LYS A 129 -9.53 -6.54 17.78
C LYS A 129 -8.26 -6.42 16.95
N LYS A 130 -7.58 -7.56 16.81
CA LYS A 130 -6.43 -7.75 15.93
C LYS A 130 -6.74 -8.87 14.95
N SER A 131 -6.16 -8.79 13.75
CA SER A 131 -6.22 -9.86 12.75
C SER A 131 -4.84 -10.09 12.14
N ASN A 132 -4.55 -11.34 11.79
CA ASN A 132 -3.45 -11.67 10.89
C ASN A 132 -4.05 -11.84 9.50
N GLU A 133 -3.58 -11.06 8.54
CA GLU A 133 -4.08 -11.08 7.17
C GLU A 133 -2.93 -11.32 6.19
N ASN A 134 -3.28 -11.77 4.99
CA ASN A 134 -2.33 -11.96 3.90
C ASN A 134 -2.69 -11.00 2.77
N LEU A 135 -1.72 -10.20 2.34
CA LEU A 135 -1.80 -9.36 1.14
C LEU A 135 -1.01 -10.06 0.04
N TYR A 136 -1.71 -10.63 -0.94
CA TYR A 136 -1.09 -11.30 -2.08
C TYR A 136 -0.90 -10.35 -3.25
N PHE A 137 0.16 -10.61 -4.00
CA PHE A 137 0.47 -9.90 -5.23
C PHE A 137 -0.09 -10.67 -6.41
N SER A 138 -0.70 -9.98 -7.37
CA SER A 138 -1.18 -10.65 -8.58
C SER A 138 0.00 -11.25 -9.36
N SER A 139 0.11 -12.59 -9.38
CA SER A 139 1.18 -13.30 -10.10
C SER A 139 1.22 -12.95 -11.59
N SER A 140 0.06 -12.76 -12.22
CA SER A 140 -0.01 -12.36 -13.63
C SER A 140 0.47 -10.93 -13.87
N ALA A 141 0.29 -10.03 -12.90
CA ALA A 141 0.83 -8.67 -12.99
C ALA A 141 2.35 -8.66 -12.76
N LEU A 142 2.86 -9.49 -11.84
CA LEU A 142 4.31 -9.69 -11.64
C LEU A 142 4.97 -10.24 -12.92
N GLU A 143 4.39 -11.28 -13.52
CA GLU A 143 4.87 -11.87 -14.78
C GLU A 143 4.85 -10.84 -15.92
N ALA A 144 3.76 -10.09 -16.07
CA ALA A 144 3.63 -9.06 -17.10
C ALA A 144 4.66 -7.91 -16.92
N ALA A 145 5.05 -7.62 -15.68
CA ALA A 145 6.11 -6.66 -15.36
C ALA A 145 7.53 -7.23 -15.51
N GLY A 146 7.67 -8.55 -15.77
CA GLY A 146 8.96 -9.24 -15.83
C GLY A 146 9.63 -9.34 -14.45
N ILE A 147 8.87 -9.26 -13.37
CA ILE A 147 9.38 -9.36 -12.00
C ILE A 147 9.45 -10.83 -11.64
N THR A 148 10.68 -11.34 -11.53
CA THR A 148 10.94 -12.68 -10.99
C THR A 148 11.37 -12.60 -9.53
N ASN A 149 12.13 -11.58 -9.13
CA ASN A 149 12.56 -11.43 -7.72
C ASN A 149 11.95 -10.16 -7.13
N ILE A 150 11.35 -10.26 -5.95
CA ILE A 150 10.84 -9.11 -5.20
C ILE A 150 11.98 -8.51 -4.36
N GLY A 151 12.34 -7.26 -4.62
CA GLY A 151 13.40 -6.54 -3.91
C GLY A 151 12.90 -5.36 -3.08
N GLN A 152 11.82 -4.71 -3.54
CA GLN A 152 11.19 -3.60 -2.82
C GLN A 152 9.67 -3.66 -2.97
N ILE A 153 8.97 -3.34 -1.89
CA ILE A 153 7.50 -3.30 -1.84
C ILE A 153 7.08 -1.98 -1.20
N GLU A 154 6.17 -1.23 -1.82
CA GLU A 154 5.52 -0.06 -1.23
C GLU A 154 4.02 -0.27 -1.22
N ILE A 155 3.39 -0.01 -0.07
CA ILE A 155 1.94 -0.21 0.11
C ILE A 155 1.31 1.11 0.53
N TYR A 156 0.28 1.51 -0.20
CA TYR A 156 -0.53 2.67 0.10
C TYR A 156 -1.90 2.18 0.54
N PHE A 157 -2.16 2.24 1.84
CA PHE A 157 -3.42 1.77 2.39
C PHE A 157 -4.60 2.71 2.07
N HIS A 158 -5.77 2.10 1.97
CA HIS A 158 -7.08 2.75 1.99
C HIS A 158 -7.82 2.29 3.24
N VAL A 159 -8.29 3.24 4.05
CA VAL A 159 -9.03 2.94 5.29
C VAL A 159 -10.49 3.34 5.09
N PHE A 160 -11.40 2.42 5.39
CA PHE A 160 -12.84 2.65 5.28
C PHE A 160 -13.59 2.22 6.54
N ASP A 161 -14.79 2.73 6.72
CA ASP A 161 -15.67 2.34 7.82
C ASP A 161 -16.18 0.92 7.57
N GLY A 162 -15.97 0.02 8.54
CA GLY A 162 -16.24 -1.41 8.36
C GLY A 162 -17.71 -1.78 8.23
N ASP A 163 -18.63 -0.88 8.58
CA ASP A 163 -20.08 -1.11 8.51
C ASP A 163 -20.71 -0.43 7.29
N SER A 164 -20.29 0.80 6.98
CA SER A 164 -20.85 1.62 5.89
C SER A 164 -20.03 1.59 4.60
N TYR A 165 -18.78 1.14 4.63
CA TYR A 165 -17.82 1.14 3.51
C TYR A 165 -17.43 2.53 3.00
N GLU A 166 -17.82 3.58 3.73
CA GLU A 166 -17.40 4.95 3.43
C GLU A 166 -15.91 5.13 3.70
N THR A 167 -15.24 5.84 2.79
CA THR A 167 -13.80 6.11 2.95
C THR A 167 -13.55 7.01 4.14
N ILE A 168 -12.63 6.59 5.01
CA ILE A 168 -12.13 7.38 6.12
C ILE A 168 -10.85 8.10 5.70
N LYS A 169 -9.94 7.39 5.01
CA LYS A 169 -8.63 7.91 4.63
C LYS A 169 -8.02 7.20 3.43
#